data_AF-A0A7Y3E4M3-F1
#
_entry.id   AF-A0A7Y3E4M3-F1
#
_cell.length_a   1.000
_cell.length_b   1.000
_cell.length_c   1.000
_cell.angle_alpha   90.00
_cell.angle_beta   90.00
_cell.angle_gamma   90.00
#
_symmetry.space_group_name_H-M   'P 1'
#
loop_
_entity.id
_entity.type
_entity.pdbx_description
1 polymer ?
#
loop_
_entity_poly.entity_id
_entity_poly.type
_entity_poly.pdbx_seq_one_letter_code
_entity_poly.pdbx_strand_id
1 'polypeptide(L)'
;MKKIVSSVLFALAFAFTSSSVFADSVVAAYTCELKDGKKVEDLQARNSTWLKWVRANVNENIESAVGTSIVGDQTIFLFVDTYPDLNTWAATQTALDSDAASELENMFEDLTECTSNRLWKMSPTQ
;
A
#
# COMPACT_ATOMS: atom_id res chain seq x y z
N MET A 1 -40.63 35.97 -8.32
CA MET A 1 -40.37 34.83 -7.42
C MET A 1 -39.85 33.59 -8.16
N LYS A 2 -40.45 33.12 -9.27
CA LYS A 2 -39.95 31.96 -10.06
C LYS A 2 -38.49 32.05 -10.57
N LYS A 3 -38.01 33.24 -10.95
CA LYS A 3 -36.64 33.42 -11.47
C LYS A 3 -35.54 33.40 -10.40
N ILE A 4 -35.90 33.70 -9.15
CA ILE A 4 -34.94 33.75 -8.03
C ILE A 4 -34.67 32.34 -7.50
N VAL A 5 -35.70 31.49 -7.46
CA VAL A 5 -35.59 30.07 -7.06
C VAL A 5 -34.65 29.29 -7.99
N SER A 6 -34.65 29.60 -9.29
CA SER A 6 -33.80 28.89 -10.26
C SER A 6 -32.30 29.23 -10.15
N SER A 7 -31.95 30.39 -9.60
CA SER A 7 -30.54 30.81 -9.48
C SER A 7 -29.87 30.24 -8.22
N VAL A 8 -30.65 29.96 -7.18
CA VAL A 8 -30.13 29.37 -5.93
C VAL A 8 -29.86 27.86 -6.09
N LEU A 9 -30.64 27.15 -6.91
CA LEU A 9 -30.39 25.72 -7.19
C LEU A 9 -29.07 25.48 -7.95
N PHE A 10 -28.64 26.42 -8.80
CA PHE A 10 -27.40 26.27 -9.57
C PHE A 10 -26.14 26.53 -8.73
N ALA A 11 -26.24 27.35 -7.68
CA ALA A 11 -25.13 27.64 -6.76
C ALA A 11 -24.86 26.50 -5.77
N LEU A 12 -25.86 25.72 -5.37
CA LEU A 12 -25.66 24.54 -4.51
C LEU A 12 -25.02 23.36 -5.25
N ALA A 13 -25.18 23.26 -6.57
CA ALA A 13 -24.59 22.18 -7.36
C ALA A 13 -23.06 22.29 -7.48
N PHE A 14 -22.48 23.47 -7.26
CA PHE A 14 -21.03 23.71 -7.36
C PHE A 14 -20.29 23.55 -6.02
N ALA A 15 -20.99 23.40 -4.90
CA ALA A 15 -20.38 23.27 -3.57
C ALA A 15 -19.90 21.84 -3.23
N PHE A 16 -20.11 20.88 -4.13
CA PHE A 16 -19.67 19.48 -4.00
C PHE A 16 -18.53 19.11 -4.95
N THR A 17 -17.67 20.06 -5.33
CA THR A 17 -16.31 19.66 -5.69
C THR A 17 -15.64 19.24 -4.39
N SER A 18 -15.87 17.99 -4.00
CA SER A 18 -15.14 17.28 -2.97
C SER A 18 -13.67 17.57 -3.21
N SER A 19 -13.11 18.45 -2.39
CA SER A 19 -11.68 18.47 -2.17
C SER A 19 -11.36 17.07 -1.68
N SER A 20 -10.88 16.24 -2.60
CA SER A 20 -10.12 15.04 -2.30
C SER A 20 -8.92 15.55 -1.52
N VAL A 21 -9.12 15.80 -0.23
CA VAL A 21 -8.04 15.76 0.73
C VAL A 21 -7.65 14.30 0.67
N PHE A 22 -6.75 13.97 -0.27
CA PHE A 22 -6.10 12.68 -0.29
C PHE A 22 -5.56 12.54 1.12
N ALA A 23 -6.12 11.60 1.88
CA ALA A 23 -5.54 11.26 3.17
C ALA A 23 -4.05 11.00 2.93
N ASP A 24 -3.20 11.46 3.84
CA ASP A 24 -1.76 11.29 3.67
C ASP A 24 -1.48 9.79 3.51
N SER A 25 -1.03 9.38 2.33
CA SER A 25 -0.70 7.99 2.05
C SER A 25 0.32 7.51 3.07
N VAL A 26 0.11 6.30 3.60
CA VAL A 26 1.08 5.68 4.49
C VAL A 26 1.85 4.61 3.74
N VAL A 27 3.15 4.53 4.00
CA VAL A 27 4.05 3.59 3.31
C VAL A 27 4.66 2.66 4.34
N ALA A 28 4.38 1.36 4.22
CA ALA A 28 5.11 0.35 4.96
C ALA A 28 6.35 -0.03 4.13
N ALA A 29 7.54 0.23 4.70
CA ALA A 29 8.80 -0.10 4.06
C ALA A 29 9.55 -1.15 4.88
N TYR A 30 10.02 -2.19 4.20
CA TYR A 30 10.80 -3.27 4.80
C TYR A 30 12.13 -3.37 4.06
N THR A 31 13.23 -3.33 4.81
CA THR A 31 14.56 -3.62 4.27
C THR A 31 14.88 -5.08 4.52
N CYS A 32 15.17 -5.82 3.46
CA CYS A 32 15.33 -7.25 3.51
C CYS A 32 16.49 -7.74 2.63
N GLU A 33 16.92 -8.97 2.88
CA GLU A 33 17.89 -9.70 2.10
C GLU A 33 17.25 -10.98 1.55
N LEU A 34 17.71 -11.42 0.37
CA LEU A 34 17.33 -12.73 -0.15
C LEU A 34 18.16 -13.81 0.55
N LYS A 35 17.51 -14.91 0.92
CA LYS A 35 18.21 -16.09 1.41
C LYS A 35 19.06 -16.73 0.29
N ASP A 36 20.07 -17.49 0.70
CA ASP A 36 21.03 -18.11 -0.22
C ASP A 36 20.36 -18.87 -1.37
N GLY A 37 20.78 -18.53 -2.60
CA GLY A 37 20.29 -19.16 -3.83
C GLY A 37 18.89 -18.75 -4.27
N LYS A 38 18.21 -17.85 -3.55
CA LYS A 38 16.90 -17.30 -3.93
C LYS A 38 17.04 -16.14 -4.90
N LYS A 39 15.97 -15.86 -5.63
CA LYS A 39 15.96 -14.89 -6.73
C LYS A 39 14.89 -13.83 -6.54
N VAL A 40 15.14 -12.64 -7.09
CA VAL A 40 14.18 -11.52 -7.07
C VAL A 40 12.91 -11.87 -7.86
N GLU A 41 13.00 -12.71 -8.89
CA GLU A 41 11.82 -13.12 -9.67
C GLU A 41 10.84 -13.96 -8.83
N ASP A 42 11.35 -14.85 -7.98
CA ASP A 42 10.52 -15.65 -7.06
C ASP A 42 9.84 -14.75 -6.03
N LEU A 43 10.57 -13.75 -5.53
CA LEU A 43 10.06 -12.73 -4.63
C LEU A 43 8.91 -11.92 -5.25
N GLN A 44 9.10 -11.44 -6.48
CA GLN A 44 8.08 -10.68 -7.23
C GLN A 44 6.82 -11.50 -7.49
N ALA A 45 6.96 -12.78 -7.83
CA ALA A 45 5.83 -13.67 -8.02
C ALA A 45 5.00 -13.82 -6.74
N ARG A 46 5.65 -14.04 -5.58
CA ARG A 46 4.97 -14.13 -4.29
C ARG A 46 4.37 -12.80 -3.84
N ASN A 47 5.06 -11.68 -4.08
CA ASN A 47 4.52 -10.35 -3.81
C ASN A 47 3.27 -10.05 -4.65
N SER A 48 3.24 -10.48 -5.91
CA SER A 48 2.05 -10.34 -6.75
C SER A 48 0.87 -11.14 -6.21
N THR A 49 1.10 -12.31 -5.62
CA THR A 49 0.04 -13.11 -4.96
C THR A 49 -0.50 -12.37 -3.74
N TRP A 50 0.38 -11.86 -2.87
CA TRP A 50 -0.01 -11.05 -1.71
C TRP A 50 -0.81 -9.81 -2.15
N LEU A 51 -0.29 -9.03 -3.10
CA LEU A 51 -0.92 -7.79 -3.57
C LEU A 51 -2.31 -8.05 -4.14
N LYS A 52 -2.48 -9.12 -4.94
CA LYS A 52 -3.78 -9.51 -5.48
C LYS A 52 -4.77 -9.82 -4.37
N TRP A 53 -4.33 -10.54 -3.33
CA TRP A 53 -5.19 -10.90 -2.22
C TRP A 53 -5.60 -9.68 -1.38
N VAL A 54 -4.67 -8.81 -0.99
CA VAL A 54 -5.01 -7.63 -0.17
C VAL A 54 -5.89 -6.64 -0.93
N ARG A 55 -5.72 -6.52 -2.26
CA ARG A 55 -6.61 -5.71 -3.09
C ARG A 55 -8.03 -6.27 -3.16
N ALA A 56 -8.17 -7.59 -3.24
CA ALA A 56 -9.47 -8.24 -3.32
C ALA A 56 -10.22 -8.25 -1.98
N ASN A 57 -9.50 -8.30 -0.86
CA ASN A 57 -10.09 -8.49 0.47
C ASN A 57 -10.11 -7.24 1.35
N VAL A 58 -9.31 -6.22 1.02
CA VAL A 58 -9.16 -5.02 1.85
C VAL A 58 -9.47 -3.74 1.06
N ASN A 59 -8.62 -3.39 0.09
CA ASN A 59 -8.79 -2.17 -0.70
C ASN A 59 -8.02 -2.27 -2.02
N GLU A 60 -8.70 -2.05 -3.15
CA GLU A 60 -8.13 -2.15 -4.49
C GLU A 60 -6.98 -1.15 -4.76
N ASN A 61 -6.91 -0.05 -4.01
CA ASN A 61 -5.92 1.01 -4.16
C ASN A 61 -4.63 0.80 -3.36
N ILE A 62 -4.45 -0.35 -2.70
CA ILE A 62 -3.15 -0.72 -2.12
C ILE A 62 -2.15 -0.93 -3.26
N GLU A 63 -0.93 -0.41 -3.13
CA GLU A 63 0.15 -0.65 -4.09
C GLU A 63 1.33 -1.33 -3.40
N SER A 64 2.15 -2.04 -4.17
CA SER A 64 3.36 -2.68 -3.66
C SER A 64 4.45 -2.67 -4.72
N ALA A 65 5.67 -2.39 -4.30
CA ALA A 65 6.85 -2.41 -5.13
C ALA A 65 8.01 -3.11 -4.42
N VAL A 66 8.87 -3.72 -5.23
CA VAL A 66 10.18 -4.21 -4.77
C VAL A 66 11.25 -3.29 -5.36
N GLY A 67 12.03 -2.65 -4.51
CA GLY A 67 13.19 -1.85 -4.90
C GLY A 67 14.48 -2.63 -4.75
N THR A 68 15.27 -2.75 -5.81
CA THR A 68 16.65 -3.25 -5.75
C THR A 68 17.63 -2.09 -5.86
N SER A 69 18.71 -2.18 -5.09
CA SER A 69 19.72 -1.13 -5.06
C SER A 69 20.57 -1.15 -6.34
N ILE A 70 20.66 0.00 -7.02
CA ILE A 70 21.60 0.21 -8.13
C ILE A 70 22.93 0.79 -7.61
N VAL A 71 22.88 1.55 -6.51
CA VAL A 71 24.03 2.21 -5.87
C VAL A 71 23.90 2.09 -4.36
N GLY A 72 25.02 1.85 -3.67
CA GLY A 72 25.06 1.62 -2.22
C GLY A 72 25.16 0.14 -1.91
N ASP A 73 24.50 -0.30 -0.84
CA ASP A 73 24.43 -1.72 -0.51
C ASP A 73 23.54 -2.45 -1.52
N GLN A 74 24.11 -3.38 -2.27
CA GLN A 74 23.45 -4.16 -3.32
C GLN A 74 23.02 -5.55 -2.84
N THR A 75 23.27 -5.92 -1.59
CA THR A 75 22.83 -7.21 -1.03
C THR A 75 21.40 -7.14 -0.48
N ILE A 76 20.85 -5.93 -0.31
CA ILE A 76 19.51 -5.68 0.20
C ILE A 76 18.51 -5.34 -0.91
N PHE A 77 17.24 -5.53 -0.60
CA PHE A 77 16.09 -5.01 -1.35
C PHE A 77 15.08 -4.36 -0.40
N LEU A 78 14.16 -3.57 -0.96
CA LEU A 78 13.06 -2.95 -0.24
C LEU A 78 11.73 -3.54 -0.68
N PHE A 79 10.86 -3.91 0.26
CA PHE A 79 9.41 -3.89 0.02
C PHE A 79 8.87 -2.51 0.35
N VAL A 80 8.03 -1.97 -0.54
CA VAL A 80 7.38 -0.68 -0.37
C VAL A 80 5.90 -0.85 -0.65
N ASP A 81 5.11 -0.99 0.41
CA ASP A 81 3.66 -1.10 0.32
C ASP A 81 3.04 0.26 0.63
N THR A 82 2.24 0.77 -0.30
CA THR A 82 1.59 2.08 -0.18
C THR A 82 0.10 1.88 0.05
N TYR A 83 -0.40 2.49 1.11
CA TYR A 83 -1.81 2.45 1.50
C TYR A 83 -2.41 3.85 1.38
N PRO A 84 -3.68 3.97 0.93
CA PRO A 84 -4.37 5.26 0.83
C PRO A 84 -4.44 6.01 2.16
N ASP A 85 -4.53 5.30 3.28
CA ASP A 85 -4.59 5.86 4.63
C ASP A 85 -4.19 4.83 5.70
N LEU A 86 -4.03 5.31 6.94
CA LEU A 86 -3.68 4.48 8.09
C LEU A 86 -4.74 3.41 8.41
N ASN A 87 -6.02 3.68 8.15
CA ASN A 87 -7.10 2.73 8.41
C ASN A 87 -6.99 1.52 7.47
N THR A 88 -6.65 1.75 6.21
CA THR A 88 -6.44 0.70 5.20
C THR A 88 -5.25 -0.18 5.56
N TRP A 89 -4.16 0.42 6.06
CA TRP A 89 -3.04 -0.35 6.59
C TRP A 89 -3.47 -1.22 7.79
N ALA A 90 -4.16 -0.65 8.78
CA ALA A 90 -4.61 -1.39 9.97
C ALA A 90 -5.60 -2.52 9.62
N ALA A 91 -6.49 -2.28 8.65
CA ALA A 91 -7.39 -3.28 8.12
C ALA A 91 -6.64 -4.42 7.41
N THR A 92 -5.54 -4.10 6.71
CA THR A 92 -4.66 -5.11 6.10
C THR A 92 -4.04 -6.01 7.16
N GLN A 93 -3.50 -5.45 8.25
CA GLN A 93 -2.95 -6.25 9.35
C GLN A 93 -4.02 -7.17 9.95
N THR A 94 -5.22 -6.63 10.22
CA THR A 94 -6.34 -7.42 10.77
C THR A 94 -6.75 -8.56 9.84
N ALA A 95 -6.74 -8.32 8.52
CA ALA A 95 -7.08 -9.33 7.53
C ALA A 95 -6.00 -10.42 7.43
N LEU A 96 -4.73 -10.05 7.54
CA LEU A 96 -3.60 -10.98 7.53
C LEU A 96 -3.52 -11.85 8.79
N ASP A 97 -4.03 -11.35 9.93
CA ASP A 97 -4.12 -12.12 11.19
C ASP A 97 -5.33 -13.08 11.23
N SER A 98 -6.12 -13.15 10.16
CA SER A 98 -7.32 -14.00 10.08
C SER A 98 -7.05 -15.31 9.33
N ASP A 99 -7.87 -16.33 9.57
CA ASP A 99 -7.80 -17.63 8.87
C ASP A 99 -7.90 -17.48 7.33
N ALA A 100 -8.52 -16.40 6.84
CA ALA A 100 -8.65 -16.12 5.42
C ALA A 100 -7.31 -15.83 4.72
N ALA A 101 -6.26 -15.50 5.49
CA ALA A 101 -4.91 -15.26 5.01
C ALA A 101 -3.95 -16.43 5.25
N SER A 102 -4.44 -17.59 5.69
CA SER A 102 -3.62 -18.79 5.95
C SER A 102 -2.74 -19.21 4.77
N GLU A 103 -3.18 -19.01 3.53
CA GLU A 103 -2.37 -19.29 2.33
C GLU A 103 -1.21 -18.29 2.11
N LEU A 104 -1.29 -17.10 2.72
CA LEU A 104 -0.23 -16.09 2.70
C LEU A 104 0.73 -16.24 3.88
N GLU A 105 0.34 -17.01 4.89
CA GLU A 105 1.16 -17.30 6.06
C GLU A 105 2.49 -17.90 5.60
N ASN A 106 3.58 -17.37 6.12
CA ASN A 106 4.93 -17.83 5.86
C ASN A 106 5.40 -17.74 4.39
N MET A 107 4.63 -17.09 3.51
CA MET A 107 4.92 -17.03 2.07
C MET A 107 6.28 -16.39 1.74
N PHE A 108 6.88 -15.62 2.66
CA PHE A 108 8.20 -15.02 2.46
C PHE A 108 9.31 -15.64 3.34
N GLU A 109 8.97 -16.55 4.25
CA GLU A 109 9.91 -17.07 5.25
C GLU A 109 11.07 -17.86 4.66
N ASP A 110 10.86 -18.65 3.61
CA ASP A 110 11.94 -19.40 2.94
C ASP A 110 12.70 -18.55 1.92
N LEU A 111 12.22 -17.34 1.59
CA LEU A 111 12.79 -16.48 0.56
C LEU A 111 13.64 -15.34 1.12
N THR A 112 13.22 -14.76 2.24
CA THR A 112 13.69 -13.45 2.67
C THR A 112 14.01 -13.42 4.15
N GLU A 113 14.88 -12.49 4.52
CA GLU A 113 15.09 -12.08 5.91
C GLU A 113 15.03 -10.55 5.98
N CYS A 114 14.09 -10.01 6.74
CA CYS A 114 13.89 -8.56 6.85
C CYS A 114 14.51 -8.04 8.15
N THR A 115 15.43 -7.08 8.01
CA THR A 115 16.22 -6.53 9.13
C THR A 115 15.57 -5.29 9.75
N SER A 116 14.64 -4.65 9.04
CA SER A 116 13.87 -3.53 9.58
C SER A 116 12.51 -3.37 8.90
N ASN A 117 11.55 -2.83 9.66
CA ASN A 117 10.24 -2.41 9.17
C ASN A 117 9.85 -1.04 9.75
N ARG A 118 9.28 -0.16 8.93
CA ARG A 118 8.74 1.13 9.38
C ARG A 118 7.48 1.49 8.59
N LEU A 119 6.51 2.08 9.29
CA LEU A 119 5.36 2.72 8.67
C LEU A 119 5.63 4.23 8.62
N TRP A 120 5.60 4.79 7.43
CA TRP A 120 5.90 6.19 7.17
C TRP A 120 4.64 6.94 6.80
N LYS A 121 4.48 8.13 7.36
CA LYS A 121 3.63 9.15 6.80
C LYS A 121 4.46 9.95 5.80
N MET A 122 4.09 9.91 4.53
CA MET A 122 4.81 10.65 3.49
C MET A 122 4.30 12.09 3.44
N SER A 123 5.19 13.06 3.26
CA SER A 123 4.83 14.46 3.07
C SER A 123 5.70 15.06 1.96
N PRO A 124 5.10 15.82 1.02
CA PRO A 124 5.87 16.47 -0.02
C PRO A 124 6.83 17.52 0.58
N THR A 125 7.99 17.67 -0.05
CA THR A 125 8.92 18.77 0.27
C THR A 125 8.29 20.11 -0.09
N GLN A 126 8.47 21.11 0.77
CA GLN A 126 8.01 22.49 0.56
C GLN A 126 9.16 23.38 0.07
#